data_AF-A0A850QN09-F1
#
_entry.id   AF-A0A850QN09-F1
#
_cell.length_a   1.000
_cell.length_b   1.000
_cell.length_c   1.000
_cell.angle_alpha   90.00
_cell.angle_beta   90.00
_cell.angle_gamma   90.00
#
_symmetry.space_group_name_H-M   'P 1'
#
loop_
_entity.id
_entity.type
_entity.pdbx_description
1 polymer ?
#
loop_
_entity_poly.entity_id
_entity_poly.type
_entity_poly.pdbx_seq_one_letter_code
_entity_poly.pdbx_strand_id
1 'polypeptide(L)'
;MLKEQCEQPIKVYSHIAPYMGGPERIKNTNGAGDGALSALLHDMSANRYHKENVPNSSKHQHSFLTYSSFSQICLYANRVSYEVLAQYSPRLSRGLPEREDSLEEAYWER
;
A
#
# COMPACT_ATOMS: atom_id res chain seq x y z
N MET A 1 14.02 -2.44 5.07
CA MET A 1 15.49 -2.56 4.89
C MET A 1 15.74 -3.74 3.97
N LEU A 2 16.77 -3.69 3.14
CA LEU A 2 17.19 -4.88 2.38
C LEU A 2 17.87 -5.88 3.33
N LYS A 3 17.82 -7.17 3.00
CA LYS A 3 18.41 -8.23 3.84
C LYS A 3 19.90 -7.97 4.16
N GLU A 4 20.65 -7.50 3.17
CA GLU A 4 22.07 -7.16 3.30
C GLU A 4 22.35 -5.97 4.24
N GLN A 5 21.32 -5.17 4.55
CA GLN A 5 21.42 -4.00 5.41
C GLN A 5 20.99 -4.30 6.86
N CYS A 6 20.55 -5.53 7.16
CA CYS A 6 20.11 -5.95 8.48
C CYS A 6 21.20 -6.73 9.21
N GLU A 7 21.50 -6.37 10.46
CA GLU A 7 22.41 -7.15 11.32
C GLU A 7 21.82 -8.53 11.67
N GLN A 8 20.55 -8.56 12.07
CA GLN A 8 19.80 -9.77 12.39
C GLN A 8 18.45 -9.75 11.65
N PRO A 9 18.39 -10.22 10.40
CA PRO A 9 17.16 -10.15 9.60
C PRO A 9 16.09 -11.07 10.18
N ILE A 10 14.93 -10.49 10.50
CA ILE A 10 13.73 -11.22 10.93
C ILE A 10 12.73 -11.23 9.77
N LYS A 11 12.10 -12.39 9.55
CA LYS A 11 11.00 -12.49 8.57
C LYS A 11 9.73 -11.92 9.18
N VAL A 12 9.11 -10.99 8.46
CA VAL A 12 7.84 -10.37 8.82
C VAL A 12 6.87 -10.58 7.66
N TYR A 13 5.61 -10.85 7.99
CA TYR A 13 4.56 -11.11 7.02
C TYR A 13 3.34 -10.27 7.36
N SER A 14 2.57 -9.92 6.34
CA SER A 14 1.29 -9.23 6.48
C SER A 14 0.33 -9.79 5.45
N HIS A 15 -0.94 -9.89 5.83
CA HIS A 15 -2.04 -10.32 4.99
C HIS A 15 -3.22 -9.40 5.25
N ILE A 16 -4.00 -9.11 4.20
CA ILE A 16 -5.22 -8.33 4.30
C ILE A 16 -6.32 -8.96 3.45
N ALA A 17 -7.54 -8.97 3.99
CA ALA A 17 -8.72 -9.39 3.24
C ALA A 17 -9.13 -8.31 2.21
N PRO A 18 -9.86 -8.68 1.14
CA PRO A 18 -10.33 -7.72 0.15
C PRO A 18 -11.06 -6.53 0.77
N TYR A 19 -10.76 -5.32 0.28
CA TYR A 19 -11.40 -4.07 0.72
C TYR A 19 -12.92 -4.18 0.58
N MET A 20 -13.66 -3.84 1.64
CA MET A 20 -15.13 -3.96 1.74
C MET A 20 -15.69 -5.37 1.41
N GLY A 21 -14.88 -6.43 1.57
CA GLY A 21 -15.26 -7.78 1.18
C GLY A 21 -15.15 -8.06 -0.33
N GLY A 22 -14.63 -7.09 -1.10
CA GLY A 22 -14.52 -7.14 -2.56
C GLY A 22 -15.67 -6.38 -3.25
N PRO A 23 -15.51 -6.04 -4.54
CA PRO A 23 -16.54 -5.31 -5.27
C PRO A 23 -17.75 -6.21 -5.52
N GLU A 24 -18.96 -5.64 -5.49
CA GLU A 24 -20.22 -6.36 -5.79
C GLU A 24 -20.17 -7.06 -7.17
N ARG A 25 -19.48 -6.43 -8.14
CA ARG A 25 -19.17 -7.03 -9.44
C ARG A 25 -17.72 -6.81 -9.80
N ILE A 26 -17.00 -7.91 -10.04
CA ILE A 26 -15.67 -7.87 -10.63
C ILE A 26 -15.80 -7.59 -12.12
N LYS A 27 -15.29 -6.45 -12.59
CA LYS A 27 -15.30 -6.10 -14.01
C LYS A 27 -14.07 -6.62 -14.74
N ASN A 28 -12.92 -6.65 -14.06
CA ASN A 28 -11.67 -7.15 -14.60
C ASN A 28 -10.73 -7.55 -13.45
N THR A 29 -10.07 -8.71 -13.54
CA THR A 29 -9.00 -9.09 -12.60
C THR A 29 -7.61 -8.73 -13.14
N ASN A 30 -7.47 -8.54 -14.45
CA ASN A 30 -6.22 -8.15 -15.08
C ASN A 30 -5.82 -6.75 -14.64
N GLY A 31 -4.57 -6.57 -14.24
CA GLY A 31 -4.05 -5.30 -13.78
C GLY A 31 -4.30 -5.00 -12.29
N ALA A 32 -5.10 -5.79 -11.57
CA ALA A 32 -5.32 -5.55 -10.14
C ALA A 32 -4.02 -5.73 -9.33
N GLY A 33 -3.21 -6.73 -9.69
CA GLY A 33 -1.88 -6.94 -9.14
C GLY A 33 -0.89 -5.84 -9.55
N ASP A 34 -0.97 -5.34 -10.78
CA ASP A 34 -0.13 -4.24 -11.27
C ASP A 34 -0.43 -2.93 -10.53
N GLY A 35 -1.70 -2.68 -10.21
CA GLY A 35 -2.15 -1.60 -9.34
C GLY A 35 -1.59 -1.72 -7.92
N ALA A 36 -1.71 -2.91 -7.29
CA ALA A 36 -1.11 -3.16 -5.98
C ALA A 36 0.42 -2.95 -5.98
N LEU A 37 1.11 -3.41 -7.03
CA LEU A 37 2.55 -3.18 -7.18
C LEU A 37 2.86 -1.68 -7.29
N SER A 38 2.05 -0.92 -8.02
CA SER A 38 2.21 0.54 -8.13
C SER A 38 2.10 1.24 -6.77
N ALA A 39 1.21 0.76 -5.89
CA ALA A 39 1.07 1.27 -4.52
C ALA A 39 2.33 1.02 -3.67
N LEU A 40 2.92 -0.17 -3.77
CA LEU A 40 4.20 -0.49 -3.12
C LEU A 40 5.34 0.40 -3.63
N LEU A 41 5.43 0.58 -4.95
CA LEU A 41 6.44 1.45 -5.57
C LEU A 41 6.29 2.89 -5.08
N HIS A 42 5.06 3.39 -4.98
CA HIS A 42 4.79 4.71 -4.45
C HIS A 42 5.31 4.87 -3.01
N ASP A 43 5.08 3.91 -2.12
CA ASP A 43 5.56 3.96 -0.73
C ASP A 43 7.11 3.90 -0.64
N MET A 44 7.76 3.10 -1.49
CA MET A 44 9.22 3.08 -1.61
C MET A 44 9.78 4.43 -2.10
N SER A 45 9.13 5.04 -3.09
CA SER A 45 9.49 6.37 -3.59
C SER A 45 9.27 7.46 -2.55
N ALA A 46 8.17 7.39 -1.78
CA ALA A 46 7.88 8.31 -0.68
C ALA A 46 8.99 8.27 0.39
N ASN A 47 9.53 7.08 0.69
CA ASN A 47 10.64 6.95 1.63
C ASN A 47 11.88 7.73 1.17
N ARG A 48 12.24 7.57 -0.10
CA ARG A 48 13.37 8.28 -0.70
C ARG A 48 13.13 9.79 -0.73
N TYR A 49 11.96 10.21 -1.21
CA TYR A 49 11.58 11.62 -1.26
C TYR A 49 11.62 12.27 0.14
N HIS A 50 11.04 11.63 1.15
CA HIS A 50 11.06 12.14 2.52
C HIS A 50 12.49 12.21 3.10
N LYS A 51 13.37 11.27 2.75
CA LYS A 51 14.78 11.28 3.18
C LYS A 51 15.56 12.44 2.58
N GLU A 52 15.35 12.72 1.31
CA GLU A 52 16.02 13.82 0.61
C GLU A 52 15.57 15.19 1.16
N ASN A 53 14.30 15.33 1.55
CA ASN A 53 13.75 16.59 2.06
C ASN A 53 13.90 16.78 3.58
N VAL A 54 13.88 15.70 4.36
CA VAL A 54 13.94 15.74 5.84
C VAL A 54 14.95 14.70 6.36
N PRO A 55 16.25 14.90 6.12
CA PRO A 55 17.28 13.88 6.38
C PRO A 55 17.44 13.52 7.86
N ASN A 56 17.15 14.47 8.77
CA ASN A 56 17.30 14.29 10.22
C ASN A 56 16.03 13.74 10.90
N SER A 57 15.03 13.29 10.13
CA SER A 57 13.83 12.69 10.70
C SER A 57 14.14 11.37 11.41
N SER A 58 13.44 11.09 12.51
CA SER A 58 13.49 9.78 13.17
C SER A 58 13.06 8.63 12.24
N LYS A 59 12.32 8.93 11.17
CA LYS A 59 11.93 7.97 10.12
C LYS A 59 13.14 7.40 9.35
N HIS A 60 14.33 7.99 9.45
CA HIS A 60 15.52 7.57 8.71
C HIS A 60 16.67 7.10 9.61
N GLN A 61 16.38 6.76 10.88
CA GLN A 61 17.35 6.18 11.81
C GLN A 61 18.02 4.91 11.26
N HIS A 62 17.32 4.18 10.39
CA HIS A 62 17.85 3.05 9.64
C HIS A 62 17.55 3.21 8.14
N SER A 63 18.27 2.43 7.31
CA SER A 63 18.07 2.38 5.86
C SER A 63 16.81 1.57 5.49
N PHE A 64 15.64 2.06 5.89
CA PHE A 64 14.36 1.44 5.55
C PHE A 64 14.15 1.39 4.04
N LEU A 65 13.40 0.38 3.57
CA LEU A 65 13.14 0.17 2.14
C LEU A 65 11.85 0.87 1.73
N THR A 66 10.83 0.71 2.56
CA THR A 66 9.51 1.31 2.45
C THR A 66 9.37 2.42 3.49
N TYR A 67 8.48 3.37 3.25
CA TYR A 67 8.20 4.46 4.17
C TYR A 67 7.27 4.00 5.30
N SER A 68 6.30 3.16 4.92
CA SER A 68 5.27 2.61 5.79
C SER A 68 5.58 1.17 6.19
N SER A 69 4.85 0.69 7.21
CA SER A 69 4.88 -0.71 7.64
C SER A 69 4.22 -1.65 6.63
N PHE A 70 4.49 -2.95 6.73
CA PHE A 70 3.87 -3.96 5.86
C PHE A 70 2.34 -3.91 5.90
N SER A 71 1.73 -3.72 7.08
CA SER A 71 0.26 -3.65 7.22
C SER A 71 -0.33 -2.43 6.52
N GLN A 72 0.30 -1.27 6.65
CA GLN A 72 -0.12 -0.03 5.97
C GLN A 72 0.02 -0.14 4.45
N ILE A 73 1.09 -0.77 3.96
CA ILE A 73 1.24 -1.03 2.52
C ILE A 73 0.19 -2.02 2.03
N CYS A 74 -0.11 -3.08 2.79
CA CYS A 74 -1.20 -3.99 2.46
C CYS A 74 -2.55 -3.27 2.36
N LEU A 75 -2.86 -2.38 3.31
CA LEU A 75 -4.06 -1.54 3.27
C LEU A 75 -4.12 -0.71 1.98
N TYR A 76 -3.04 0.00 1.65
CA TYR A 76 -2.98 0.83 0.46
C TYR A 76 -3.05 0.02 -0.84
N ALA A 77 -2.26 -1.04 -0.97
CA ALA A 77 -2.25 -1.90 -2.14
C ALA A 77 -3.60 -2.59 -2.38
N ASN A 78 -4.24 -3.10 -1.32
CA ASN A 78 -5.58 -3.69 -1.38
C ASN A 78 -6.62 -2.69 -1.91
N ARG A 79 -6.54 -1.44 -1.44
CA ARG A 79 -7.43 -0.37 -1.87
C ARG A 79 -7.25 -0.03 -3.35
N VAL A 80 -6.02 0.05 -3.83
CA VAL A 80 -5.72 0.29 -5.25
C VAL A 80 -6.17 -0.89 -6.12
N SER A 81 -5.94 -2.13 -5.69
CA SER A 81 -6.46 -3.31 -6.40
C SER A 81 -7.98 -3.28 -6.51
N TYR A 82 -8.70 -2.89 -5.44
CA TYR A 82 -10.15 -2.75 -5.49
C TYR A 82 -10.63 -1.78 -6.58
N GLU A 83 -9.97 -0.62 -6.74
CA GLU A 83 -10.33 0.32 -7.82
C GLU A 83 -10.17 -0.30 -9.20
N VAL A 84 -9.07 -1.05 -9.42
CA VAL A 84 -8.85 -1.72 -10.71
C VAL A 84 -9.90 -2.81 -10.94
N LEU A 85 -10.24 -3.60 -9.92
CA LEU A 85 -11.27 -4.64 -10.00
C LEU A 85 -12.67 -4.07 -10.34
N ALA A 86 -12.95 -2.85 -9.89
CA ALA A 86 -14.23 -2.16 -10.08
C ALA A 86 -14.39 -1.49 -11.46
N GLN A 87 -13.38 -1.56 -12.34
CA GLN A 87 -13.42 -0.99 -13.70
C GLN A 87 -12.94 -1.98 -14.77
N TYR A 88 -13.20 -1.67 -16.05
CA TYR A 88 -12.80 -2.53 -17.17
C TYR A 88 -11.32 -2.35 -17.55
N SER A 89 -10.80 -1.13 -17.46
CA SER A 89 -9.42 -0.81 -17.82
C SER A 89 -8.45 -1.29 -16.73
N PRO A 90 -7.32 -1.91 -17.08
CA PRO A 90 -6.27 -2.23 -16.09
C PRO A 90 -5.51 -0.97 -15.62
N ARG A 91 -5.75 0.20 -16.25
CA ARG A 91 -5.11 1.47 -15.91
C ARG A 91 -6.10 2.41 -15.25
N LEU A 92 -5.76 2.91 -14.06
CA LEU A 92 -6.49 3.97 -13.39
C LEU A 92 -6.26 5.31 -14.11
N SER A 93 -7.32 6.09 -14.29
CA SER A 93 -7.26 7.44 -14.85
C SER A 93 -7.29 8.54 -13.79
N ARG A 94 -7.51 8.17 -12.53
CA ARG A 94 -7.58 9.06 -11.37
C ARG A 94 -6.94 8.39 -10.15
N GLY A 95 -6.44 9.21 -9.22
CA GLY A 95 -5.94 8.75 -7.93
C GLY A 95 -7.05 8.33 -6.97
N LEU A 96 -6.65 7.79 -5.82
CA LEU A 96 -7.55 7.59 -4.69
C LEU A 96 -7.98 8.95 -4.11
N PRO A 97 -9.18 9.06 -3.52
CA PRO A 97 -9.57 10.26 -2.78
C PRO A 97 -8.64 10.48 -1.57
N GLU A 98 -8.37 11.74 -1.21
CA GLU A 98 -7.46 12.11 -0.11
C GLU A 98 -7.99 11.73 1.27
N ARG A 99 -9.31 11.64 1.40
CA ARG A 99 -10.02 11.15 2.58
C ARG A 99 -11.00 10.08 2.14
N GLU A 100 -10.88 8.92 2.75
CA GLU A 100 -11.90 7.90 2.75
C GLU A 100 -12.42 7.84 4.19
N ASP A 101 -13.73 7.65 4.36
CA ASP A 101 -14.30 7.41 5.68
C ASP A 101 -13.47 6.29 6.34
N SER A 102 -12.94 6.61 7.52
CA SER A 102 -11.88 5.82 8.15
C SER A 102 -12.27 4.35 8.16
N LEU A 103 -11.43 3.49 7.59
CA LEU A 103 -11.60 2.03 7.57
C LEU A 103 -11.82 1.43 8.98
N GLU A 104 -11.55 2.19 10.04
CA GLU A 104 -11.88 1.82 11.41
C GLU A 104 -13.39 1.79 11.68
N GLU A 105 -14.20 2.73 11.19
CA GLU A 105 -15.64 2.75 11.51
C GLU A 105 -16.36 1.51 10.94
N ALA A 106 -16.05 1.11 9.70
CA ALA A 106 -16.65 -0.07 9.09
C ALA A 106 -16.14 -1.42 9.65
N TYR A 107 -14.99 -1.44 10.33
CA TYR A 107 -14.42 -2.65 10.91
C TYR A 107 -14.95 -2.95 12.32
N TRP A 108 -15.43 -1.92 13.04
CA TRP A 108 -15.97 -2.04 14.41
C TRP A 108 -17.50 -2.05 14.49
N GLU A 109 -18.22 -1.81 13.38
CA GLU A 109 -19.69 -1.87 13.31
C GLU A 109 -20.27 -3.28 13.04
N ARG A 110 -19.46 -4.34 13.15
CA ARG A 110 -19.92 -5.74 13.06
C ARG A 110 -19.76 -6.51 14.35
#